data_AF-A0AAJ8LN23-F1
#
_entry.id   AF-A0AAJ8LN23-F1
#
_cell.length_a   1.000
_cell.length_b   1.000
_cell.length_c   1.000
_cell.angle_alpha   90.00
_cell.angle_beta   90.00
_cell.angle_gamma   90.00
#
_symmetry.space_group_name_H-M   'P 1'
#
loop_
_entity.id
_entity.type
_entity.pdbx_description
1 polymer ?
#
loop_
_entity_poly.entity_id
_entity_poly.type
_entity_poly.pdbx_seq_one_letter_code
_entity_poly.pdbx_strand_id
1 'polypeptide(L)'
;MPSSASLAEKQRREAHQQRAYEIQLAGGLRGAARWTVYGAIACTAGHYSWPLFRRQTLGLKAFLTTSATIFGLVVGADDHLLKYEHGLREAENEIRRQARASLALQGRIATESEIRGWREKNERRKAEEKNIVEEKLRLEGLSNTEIDAVTGGDGLGEAMDVGLVHSDGRGVGRRG
;
A
#
# COMPACT_ATOMS: atom_id res chain seq x y z
N MET A 1 -28.40 -7.30 29.49
CA MET A 1 -27.18 -7.92 28.94
C MET A 1 -27.22 -7.74 27.43
N PRO A 2 -26.28 -7.00 26.81
CA PRO A 2 -26.21 -6.91 25.34
C PRO A 2 -25.90 -8.31 24.76
N SER A 3 -26.61 -8.71 23.69
CA SER A 3 -26.39 -9.98 22.99
C SER A 3 -24.96 -10.06 22.44
N SER A 4 -24.35 -11.25 22.38
CA SER A 4 -23.01 -11.46 21.80
C SER A 4 -22.89 -10.92 20.38
N ALA A 5 -23.99 -10.97 19.61
CA ALA A 5 -24.08 -10.35 18.28
C ALA A 5 -23.88 -8.82 18.32
N SER A 6 -24.45 -8.13 19.32
CA SER A 6 -24.31 -6.67 19.47
C SER A 6 -22.91 -6.25 19.90
N LEU A 7 -22.19 -7.10 20.64
CA LEU A 7 -20.79 -6.85 21.00
C LEU A 7 -19.87 -7.02 19.78
N ALA A 8 -20.09 -8.07 18.99
CA ALA A 8 -19.33 -8.29 17.76
C ALA A 8 -19.55 -7.17 16.72
N GLU A 9 -20.76 -6.65 16.59
CA GLU A 9 -21.06 -5.49 15.75
C GLU A 9 -20.37 -4.21 16.25
N LYS A 10 -20.39 -3.97 17.56
CA LYS A 10 -19.71 -2.83 18.18
C LYS A 10 -18.20 -2.89 17.93
N GLN A 11 -17.57 -4.05 18.16
CA GLN A 11 -16.14 -4.25 17.89
C GLN A 11 -15.79 -4.02 16.42
N ARG A 12 -16.64 -4.47 15.47
CA ARG A 12 -16.42 -4.20 14.04
C ARG A 12 -16.48 -2.70 13.74
N ARG A 13 -17.46 -1.98 14.29
CA ARG A 13 -17.58 -0.52 14.11
C ARG A 13 -16.38 0.22 14.66
N GLU A 14 -15.94 -0.14 15.87
CA GLU A 14 -14.75 0.43 16.50
C GLU A 14 -13.49 0.16 15.68
N ALA A 15 -13.31 -1.06 15.17
CA ALA A 15 -12.18 -1.41 14.31
C ALA A 15 -12.17 -0.60 13.00
N HIS A 16 -13.34 -0.38 12.39
CA HIS A 16 -13.46 0.47 11.20
C HIS A 16 -13.15 1.93 11.49
N GLN A 17 -13.60 2.46 12.64
CA GLN A 17 -13.31 3.83 13.07
C GLN A 17 -11.82 4.02 13.34
N GLN A 18 -11.19 3.07 14.04
CA GLN A 18 -9.77 3.10 14.35
C GLN A 18 -8.91 3.11 13.08
N ARG A 19 -9.25 2.25 12.11
CA ARG A 19 -8.56 2.21 10.81
C ARG A 19 -8.70 3.53 10.05
N ALA A 20 -9.91 4.09 10.00
CA ALA A 20 -10.14 5.38 9.33
C ALA A 20 -9.33 6.51 10.00
N TYR A 21 -9.30 6.51 11.33
CA TYR A 21 -8.54 7.48 12.12
C TYR A 21 -7.03 7.41 11.85
N GLU A 22 -6.45 6.20 11.84
CA GLU A 22 -5.02 6.01 11.58
C GLU A 22 -4.62 6.49 10.17
N ILE A 23 -5.46 6.19 9.16
CA ILE A 23 -5.23 6.63 7.78
C ILE A 23 -5.32 8.16 7.68
N GLN A 24 -6.33 8.75 8.31
CA GLN A 24 -6.53 10.20 8.32
C GLN A 24 -5.39 10.93 9.04
N LEU A 25 -4.93 10.38 10.17
CA LEU A 25 -3.83 10.94 10.95
C LEU A 25 -2.51 10.87 10.19
N ALA A 26 -2.19 9.72 9.59
CA ALA A 26 -0.99 9.57 8.77
C ALA A 26 -1.01 10.49 7.54
N GLY A 27 -2.16 10.57 6.85
CA GLY A 27 -2.36 11.46 5.71
C GLY A 27 -2.26 12.94 6.09
N GLY A 28 -2.89 13.31 7.20
CA GLY A 28 -2.86 14.66 7.76
C GLY A 28 -1.46 15.08 8.19
N LEU A 29 -0.71 14.22 8.89
CA LEU A 29 0.68 14.51 9.29
C LEU A 29 1.58 14.73 8.07
N ARG A 30 1.44 13.90 7.03
CA ARG A 30 2.20 14.04 5.78
C ARG A 30 1.84 15.34 5.05
N GLY A 31 0.55 15.68 5.00
CA GLY A 31 0.06 16.92 4.42
C GLY A 31 0.56 18.15 5.18
N ALA A 32 0.48 18.12 6.51
CA ALA A 32 0.97 19.16 7.40
C ALA A 32 2.46 19.42 7.15
N ALA A 33 3.29 18.38 7.22
CA ALA A 33 4.73 18.51 7.02
C ALA A 33 5.08 19.15 5.66
N ARG A 34 4.43 18.70 4.58
CA ARG A 34 4.66 19.23 3.22
C ARG A 34 4.29 20.72 3.14
N TRP A 35 3.14 21.10 3.69
CA TRP A 35 2.67 22.49 3.64
C TRP A 35 3.39 23.41 4.63
N THR A 36 3.90 22.89 5.75
CA THR A 36 4.81 23.65 6.63
C THR A 36 6.05 24.06 5.87
N VAL A 37 6.66 23.13 5.12
CA VAL A 37 7.82 23.43 4.28
C VAL A 37 7.48 24.49 3.22
N TYR A 38 6.34 24.36 2.54
CA TYR A 38 5.91 25.36 1.56
C TYR A 38 5.62 26.73 2.20
N GLY A 39 4.97 26.77 3.37
CA GLY A 39 4.70 28.01 4.10
C GLY A 39 5.98 28.69 4.59
N ALA A 40 6.95 27.91 5.07
CA ALA A 40 8.25 28.41 5.47
C ALA A 40 9.04 28.97 4.28
N ILE A 41 9.07 28.25 3.16
CA ILE A 41 9.72 28.73 1.92
C ILE A 41 9.05 30.01 1.43
N ALA A 42 7.71 30.07 1.43
CA ALA A 42 6.96 31.25 1.01
C ALA A 42 7.24 32.46 1.92
N CYS A 43 7.28 32.26 3.24
CA CYS A 43 7.62 33.33 4.20
C CYS A 43 9.06 33.83 4.01
N THR A 44 10.01 32.91 3.81
CA THR A 44 11.42 33.26 3.58
C THR A 44 11.59 33.99 2.26
N ALA A 45 10.99 33.51 1.17
CA ALA A 45 11.02 34.17 -0.13
C ALA A 45 10.42 35.59 -0.05
N GLY A 46 9.26 35.74 0.60
CA GLY A 46 8.62 37.04 0.82
C GLY A 46 9.48 38.01 1.63
N HIS A 47 10.26 37.51 2.58
CA HIS A 47 11.17 38.32 3.39
C HIS A 47 12.30 38.97 2.57
N TYR A 48 12.82 38.24 1.59
CA TYR A 48 13.89 38.72 0.72
C TYR A 48 13.37 39.56 -0.44
N SER A 49 12.22 39.21 -1.03
CA SER A 49 11.68 39.89 -2.20
C SER A 49 11.00 41.23 -1.89
N TRP A 50 10.32 41.37 -0.75
CA TRP A 50 9.50 42.56 -0.47
C TRP A 50 9.98 43.37 0.74
N PRO A 51 10.35 44.65 0.56
CA PRO A 51 10.87 45.49 1.66
C PRO A 51 9.82 45.78 2.74
N LEU A 52 8.53 45.81 2.38
CA LEU A 52 7.41 45.97 3.33
C LEU A 52 7.23 44.74 4.22
N PHE A 53 7.37 43.54 3.66
CA PHE A 53 7.24 42.27 4.39
C PHE A 53 8.47 41.99 5.27
N ARG A 54 9.63 42.57 4.92
CA ARG A 54 10.85 42.51 5.72
C ARG A 54 10.71 43.16 7.09
N ARG A 55 9.97 44.26 7.18
CA ARG A 55 9.74 45.04 8.41
C ARG A 55 8.64 44.46 9.32
N GLN A 56 7.93 43.42 8.87
CA GLN A 56 6.85 42.79 9.64
C GLN A 56 7.36 41.94 10.81
N THR A 57 6.51 41.80 11.84
CA THR A 57 6.82 41.07 13.07
C THR A 57 7.09 39.58 12.79
N LEU A 58 7.94 38.96 13.61
CA LEU A 58 8.18 37.52 13.55
C LEU A 58 6.89 36.70 13.77
N GLY A 59 5.97 37.24 14.59
CA GLY A 59 4.66 36.64 14.84
C GLY A 59 3.82 36.47 13.56
N LEU A 60 3.80 37.46 12.66
CA LEU A 60 3.06 37.34 11.41
C LEU A 60 3.57 36.20 10.52
N LYS A 61 4.89 36.02 10.45
CA LYS A 61 5.52 34.95 9.65
C LYS A 61 5.24 33.57 10.24
N ALA A 62 5.30 33.46 11.57
CA ALA A 62 4.92 32.25 12.29
C ALA A 62 3.45 31.92 12.04
N PHE A 63 2.56 32.92 12.15
CA PHE A 63 1.13 32.77 11.89
C PHE A 63 0.84 32.28 10.47
N LEU A 64 1.53 32.81 9.45
CA LEU A 64 1.35 32.36 8.07
C LEU A 64 1.82 30.91 7.88
N THR A 65 2.95 30.55 8.50
CA THR A 65 3.50 29.19 8.42
C THR A 65 2.59 28.18 9.13
N THR A 66 2.07 28.51 10.32
CA THR A 66 1.12 27.64 11.04
C THR A 66 -0.22 27.55 10.32
N SER A 67 -0.71 28.64 9.73
CA SER A 67 -1.93 28.62 8.91
C SER A 67 -1.79 27.69 7.71
N ALA A 68 -0.66 27.74 6.99
CA ALA A 68 -0.36 26.82 5.91
C ALA A 68 -0.27 25.36 6.40
N THR A 69 0.33 25.14 7.57
CA THR A 69 0.45 23.81 8.19
C THR A 69 -0.93 23.21 8.51
N ILE A 70 -1.82 23.98 9.15
CA ILE A 70 -3.19 23.54 9.47
C ILE A 70 -3.95 23.24 8.19
N PHE A 71 -3.84 24.09 7.17
CA PHE A 71 -4.44 23.84 5.86
C PHE A 71 -3.96 22.51 5.25
N GLY A 72 -2.65 22.27 5.26
CA GLY A 72 -2.09 21.02 4.76
C GLY A 72 -2.49 19.79 5.56
N LEU A 73 -2.67 19.94 6.87
CA LEU A 73 -3.16 18.87 7.74
C LEU A 73 -4.58 18.45 7.33
N VAL A 74 -5.49 19.41 7.19
CA VAL A 74 -6.90 19.15 6.84
C VAL A 74 -7.00 18.56 5.43
N VAL A 75 -6.37 19.19 4.43
CA VAL A 75 -6.42 18.71 3.04
C VAL A 75 -5.76 17.34 2.89
N GLY A 76 -4.65 17.09 3.58
CA GLY A 76 -3.97 15.80 3.55
C GLY A 76 -4.78 14.68 4.18
N ALA A 77 -5.48 14.98 5.27
CA ALA A 77 -6.39 14.08 5.94
C ALA A 77 -7.60 13.71 5.04
N ASP A 78 -8.24 14.72 4.46
CA ASP A 78 -9.42 14.53 3.59
C ASP A 78 -9.07 13.74 2.33
N ASP A 79 -7.95 14.05 1.67
CA ASP A 79 -7.50 13.35 0.45
C ASP A 79 -7.22 11.86 0.71
N HIS A 80 -6.62 11.51 1.86
CA HIS A 80 -6.37 10.10 2.20
C HIS A 80 -7.65 9.36 2.56
N LEU A 81 -8.59 10.01 3.26
CA LEU A 81 -9.89 9.42 3.57
C LEU A 81 -10.69 9.15 2.29
N LEU A 82 -10.75 10.13 1.39
CA LEU A 82 -11.43 9.99 0.10
C LEU A 82 -10.79 8.88 -0.73
N LYS A 83 -9.46 8.82 -0.83
CA LYS A 83 -8.77 7.74 -1.55
C LYS A 83 -9.07 6.35 -0.98
N TYR A 84 -9.12 6.24 0.35
CA TYR A 84 -9.48 4.99 1.01
C TYR A 84 -10.92 4.56 0.66
N GLU A 85 -11.88 5.48 0.73
CA GLU A 85 -13.27 5.19 0.35
C GLU A 85 -13.43 4.89 -1.15
N HIS A 86 -12.76 5.66 -2.01
CA HIS A 86 -12.76 5.43 -3.45
C HIS A 86 -12.20 4.05 -3.80
N GLY A 87 -11.07 3.66 -3.20
CA GLY A 87 -10.50 2.32 -3.37
C GLY A 87 -11.44 1.20 -2.92
N LEU A 88 -12.16 1.39 -1.81
CA LEU A 88 -13.19 0.45 -1.35
C LEU A 88 -14.34 0.32 -2.36
N ARG A 89 -14.85 1.46 -2.85
CA ARG A 89 -15.95 1.50 -3.84
C ARG A 89 -15.54 0.88 -5.17
N GLU A 90 -14.32 1.15 -5.63
CA GLU A 90 -13.76 0.55 -6.85
C GLU A 90 -13.61 -0.96 -6.73
N ALA A 91 -13.05 -1.45 -5.61
CA ALA A 91 -12.93 -2.87 -5.33
C ALA A 91 -14.30 -3.57 -5.30
N GLU A 92 -15.30 -2.95 -4.67
CA GLU A 92 -16.66 -3.51 -4.66
C GLU A 92 -17.28 -3.50 -6.06
N ASN A 93 -17.13 -2.42 -6.81
CA ASN A 93 -17.65 -2.31 -8.18
C ASN A 93 -17.00 -3.33 -9.12
N GLU A 94 -15.70 -3.58 -8.95
CA GLU A 94 -14.97 -4.62 -9.68
C GLU A 94 -15.58 -6.00 -9.44
N ILE A 95 -15.82 -6.36 -8.17
CA ILE A 95 -16.45 -7.63 -7.80
C ILE A 95 -17.85 -7.74 -8.39
N ARG A 96 -18.65 -6.66 -8.32
CA ARG A 96 -19.99 -6.61 -8.93
C ARG A 96 -19.91 -6.76 -10.45
N ARG A 97 -18.91 -6.17 -11.11
CA ARG A 97 -18.70 -6.30 -12.56
C ARG A 97 -18.33 -7.72 -12.95
N GLN A 98 -17.44 -8.37 -12.22
CA GLN A 98 -17.05 -9.77 -12.42
C GLN A 98 -18.23 -10.73 -12.19
N ALA A 99 -19.05 -10.47 -11.16
CA ALA A 99 -20.26 -11.22 -10.89
C ALA A 99 -21.24 -11.13 -12.07
N ARG A 100 -21.52 -9.91 -12.55
CA ARG A 100 -22.41 -9.69 -13.70
C ARG A 100 -21.89 -10.36 -14.97
N ALA A 101 -20.59 -10.25 -15.25
CA ALA A 101 -19.98 -10.83 -16.44
C ALA A 101 -20.07 -12.38 -16.42
N SER A 102 -19.74 -13.01 -15.29
CA SER A 102 -19.80 -14.47 -15.16
C SER A 102 -21.22 -15.03 -15.14
N LEU A 103 -22.18 -14.31 -14.56
CA LEU A 103 -23.60 -14.69 -14.61
C LEU A 103 -24.18 -14.52 -16.02
N ALA A 104 -23.78 -13.48 -16.75
CA ALA A 104 -24.17 -13.28 -18.15
C ALA A 104 -23.66 -14.42 -19.05
N LEU A 105 -22.43 -14.90 -18.84
CA LEU A 105 -21.89 -16.08 -19.54
C LEU A 105 -22.71 -17.35 -19.27
N GLN A 106 -23.37 -17.43 -18.11
CA GLN A 106 -24.24 -18.55 -17.74
C GLN A 106 -25.69 -18.36 -18.20
N GLY A 107 -25.99 -17.28 -18.92
CA GLY A 107 -27.37 -16.94 -19.35
C GLY A 107 -28.29 -16.57 -18.19
N ARG A 108 -27.75 -16.23 -17.00
CA ARG A 108 -28.51 -15.90 -15.81
C ARG A 108 -28.61 -14.38 -15.62
N ILE A 109 -29.76 -13.92 -15.17
CA ILE A 109 -29.97 -12.52 -14.79
C ILE A 109 -29.25 -12.26 -13.48
N ALA A 110 -28.46 -11.19 -13.41
CA ALA A 110 -27.72 -10.79 -12.22
C ALA A 110 -28.66 -10.19 -11.15
N THR A 111 -29.46 -11.03 -10.52
CA THR A 111 -30.25 -10.68 -9.33
C THR A 111 -29.37 -10.68 -8.09
N GLU A 112 -29.81 -9.98 -7.03
CA GLU A 112 -29.04 -9.85 -5.79
C GLU A 112 -28.75 -11.21 -5.13
N SER A 113 -29.66 -12.18 -5.26
CA SER A 113 -29.49 -13.55 -4.78
C SER A 113 -28.41 -14.31 -5.56
N GLU A 114 -28.40 -14.18 -6.89
CA GLU A 114 -27.39 -14.83 -7.75
C GLU A 114 -26.00 -14.21 -7.55
N ILE A 115 -25.91 -12.88 -7.38
CA ILE A 115 -24.65 -12.20 -7.05
C ILE A 115 -24.10 -12.68 -5.71
N ARG A 116 -24.97 -12.84 -4.70
CA ARG A 116 -24.58 -13.38 -3.39
C ARG A 116 -24.07 -14.83 -3.50
N GLY A 117 -24.80 -15.68 -4.21
CA GLY A 117 -24.39 -17.07 -4.45
C GLY A 117 -23.08 -17.17 -5.25
N TRP A 118 -22.87 -16.26 -6.21
CA TRP A 118 -21.61 -16.16 -6.94
C TRP A 118 -20.46 -15.73 -6.03
N ARG A 119 -20.66 -14.75 -5.12
CA ARG A 119 -19.63 -14.32 -4.16
C ARG A 119 -19.20 -15.48 -3.27
N GLU A 120 -20.15 -16.20 -2.68
CA GLU A 120 -19.85 -17.34 -1.80
C GLU A 120 -19.07 -18.44 -2.54
N LYS A 121 -19.48 -18.78 -3.78
CA LYS A 121 -18.73 -19.74 -4.61
C LYS A 121 -17.34 -19.26 -4.98
N ASN A 122 -17.20 -17.97 -5.32
CA ASN A 122 -15.91 -17.38 -5.67
C ASN A 122 -14.97 -17.31 -4.46
N GLU A 123 -15.49 -17.01 -3.27
CA GLU A 123 -14.72 -17.03 -2.01
C GLU A 123 -14.24 -18.43 -1.66
N ARG A 124 -15.11 -19.45 -1.77
CA ARG A 124 -14.73 -20.86 -1.57
C ARG A 124 -13.66 -21.29 -2.57
N ARG A 125 -13.83 -21.00 -3.85
CA ARG A 125 -12.83 -21.31 -4.89
C ARG A 125 -11.49 -20.65 -4.59
N LYS A 126 -11.49 -19.36 -4.21
CA LYS A 126 -10.25 -18.65 -3.83
C LYS A 126 -9.59 -19.25 -2.59
N ALA A 127 -10.36 -19.76 -1.63
CA ALA A 127 -9.81 -20.41 -0.45
C ALA A 127 -9.18 -21.78 -0.79
N GLU A 128 -9.84 -22.56 -1.64
CA GLU A 128 -9.31 -23.83 -2.15
C GLU A 128 -8.03 -23.61 -2.97
N GLU A 129 -8.02 -22.62 -3.88
CA GLU A 129 -6.84 -22.24 -4.66
C GLU A 129 -5.67 -21.85 -3.75
N LYS A 130 -5.92 -21.05 -2.70
CA LYS A 130 -4.88 -20.70 -1.72
C LYS A 130 -4.30 -21.92 -1.03
N ASN A 131 -5.16 -22.85 -0.59
CA ASN A 131 -4.72 -24.06 0.08
C ASN A 131 -3.85 -24.93 -0.86
N ILE A 132 -4.23 -25.10 -2.13
CA ILE A 132 -3.41 -25.93 -3.04
C ILE A 132 -2.11 -25.19 -3.43
N VAL A 133 -2.13 -23.85 -3.55
CA VAL A 133 -0.91 -23.06 -3.79
C VAL A 133 0.04 -23.16 -2.60
N GLU A 134 -0.47 -23.07 -1.38
CA GLU A 134 0.32 -23.24 -0.15
C GLU A 134 0.89 -24.66 -0.04
N GLU A 135 0.09 -25.67 -0.38
CA GLU A 135 0.53 -27.06 -0.44
C GLU A 135 1.63 -27.25 -1.50
N LYS A 136 1.46 -26.72 -2.72
CA LYS A 136 2.50 -26.77 -3.77
C LYS A 136 3.77 -26.06 -3.35
N LEU A 137 3.66 -24.86 -2.78
CA LEU A 137 4.82 -24.10 -2.29
C LEU A 137 5.53 -24.87 -1.17
N ARG A 138 4.79 -25.55 -0.30
CA ARG A 138 5.35 -26.42 0.73
C ARG A 138 6.07 -27.63 0.14
N LEU A 139 5.50 -28.27 -0.88
CA LEU A 139 6.12 -29.40 -1.57
C LEU A 139 7.39 -28.99 -2.34
N GLU A 140 7.36 -27.84 -3.03
CA GLU A 140 8.53 -27.27 -3.70
C GLU A 140 9.61 -26.82 -2.70
N GLY A 141 9.21 -26.29 -1.54
CA GLY A 141 10.13 -25.96 -0.45
C GLY A 141 10.79 -27.20 0.16
N LEU A 142 10.03 -28.30 0.31
CA LEU A 142 10.55 -29.59 0.75
C LEU A 142 11.50 -30.19 -0.29
N SER A 143 11.17 -30.12 -1.60
CA SER A 143 12.06 -30.62 -2.65
C SER A 143 13.37 -29.84 -2.75
N ASN A 144 13.33 -28.51 -2.60
CA ASN A 144 14.55 -27.69 -2.61
C ASN A 144 15.45 -28.00 -1.40
N THR A 145 14.86 -28.23 -0.23
CA THR A 145 15.62 -28.62 0.98
C THR A 145 16.26 -30.01 0.83
N GLU A 146 15.56 -30.93 0.16
CA GLU A 146 16.07 -32.28 -0.13
C GLU A 146 17.20 -32.25 -1.17
N ILE A 147 17.08 -31.42 -2.21
CA ILE A 147 18.16 -31.17 -3.18
C ILE A 147 19.38 -30.55 -2.51
N ASP A 148 19.22 -29.62 -1.58
CA ASP A 148 20.33 -29.03 -0.82
C ASP A 148 20.98 -30.04 0.14
N ALA A 149 20.20 -30.96 0.73
CA ALA A 149 20.74 -32.04 1.56
C ALA A 149 21.48 -33.11 0.75
N VAL A 150 21.03 -33.40 -0.48
CA VAL A 150 21.70 -34.31 -1.43
C VAL A 150 22.94 -33.67 -2.06
N THR A 151 22.89 -32.37 -2.38
CA THR A 151 24.01 -31.64 -3.00
C THR A 151 25.03 -31.17 -1.96
N GLY A 152 24.61 -31.00 -0.70
CA GLY A 152 25.49 -30.68 0.44
C GLY A 152 26.24 -31.88 1.03
N GLY A 153 26.09 -33.08 0.43
CA GLY A 153 26.60 -34.34 0.93
C GLY A 153 27.44 -35.13 -0.08
N ASP A 154 28.36 -34.48 -0.81
CA ASP A 154 29.69 -35.04 -1.13
C ASP A 154 30.51 -34.06 -1.98
N GLY A 155 31.67 -33.64 -1.47
CA GLY A 155 32.63 -32.85 -2.25
C GLY A 155 33.58 -31.91 -1.50
N LEU A 156 34.08 -32.27 -0.32
CA LEU A 156 35.37 -31.73 0.11
C LEU A 156 36.48 -32.46 -0.65
N GLY A 157 37.06 -31.82 -1.67
CA GLY A 157 38.34 -32.24 -2.21
C GLY A 157 38.62 -31.96 -3.69
N GLU A 158 38.66 -30.70 -4.12
CA GLU A 158 39.73 -30.29 -5.05
C GLU A 158 40.05 -28.80 -4.86
N ALA A 159 40.98 -28.54 -3.95
CA ALA A 159 41.83 -27.38 -4.08
C ALA A 159 42.79 -27.66 -5.23
N MET A 160 42.57 -27.01 -6.38
CA MET A 160 43.64 -26.76 -7.34
C MET A 160 43.80 -25.26 -7.52
N ASP A 161 44.83 -24.76 -6.86
CA ASP A 161 45.44 -23.46 -7.01
C ASP A 161 45.96 -23.30 -8.44
N VAL A 162 45.43 -22.32 -9.19
CA VAL A 162 46.22 -21.60 -10.20
C VAL A 162 45.81 -20.12 -10.14
N GLY A 163 46.42 -19.39 -9.22
CA GLY A 163 46.65 -17.98 -9.46
C GLY A 163 47.69 -17.78 -10.58
N LEU A 164 47.36 -16.99 -11.62
CA LEU A 164 48.29 -16.00 -12.20
C LEU A 164 47.60 -15.14 -13.30
N VAL A 165 47.59 -13.83 -13.08
CA VAL A 165 48.10 -12.78 -14.00
C VAL A 165 47.36 -12.52 -15.33
N HIS A 166 46.59 -11.42 -15.29
CA HIS A 166 46.83 -10.16 -16.03
C HIS A 166 46.41 -9.99 -17.51
N SER A 167 45.81 -8.79 -17.74
CA SER A 167 45.75 -7.99 -18.97
C SER A 167 44.77 -8.49 -20.07
N ASP A 168 43.97 -7.68 -20.76
CA ASP A 168 43.72 -6.24 -20.80
C ASP A 168 42.57 -6.02 -21.81
N GLY A 169 41.77 -4.97 -21.60
CA GLY A 169 41.40 -4.06 -22.68
C GLY A 169 40.35 -4.44 -23.73
N ARG A 170 39.14 -3.88 -23.52
CA ARG A 170 38.25 -3.14 -24.47
C ARG A 170 36.80 -3.60 -24.25
N GLY A 171 35.88 -2.80 -23.71
CA GLY A 171 35.62 -1.41 -24.03
C GLY A 171 34.75 -1.33 -25.29
N VAL A 172 33.44 -1.09 -25.12
CA VAL A 172 32.52 -0.30 -25.97
C VAL A 172 31.09 -0.67 -25.59
N GLY A 173 30.31 0.35 -25.18
CA GLY A 173 28.94 0.20 -24.75
C GLY A 173 27.91 0.28 -25.88
N ARG A 174 26.64 0.06 -25.53
CA ARG A 174 25.54 0.86 -26.08
C ARG A 174 24.27 0.66 -25.27
N ARG A 175 23.78 1.78 -24.73
CA ARG A 175 22.37 1.98 -24.41
C ARG A 175 21.61 2.15 -25.72
N GLY A 176 20.43 1.56 -25.78
CA GLY A 176 19.33 1.89 -26.68
C GLY A 176 18.06 1.68 -25.89
#